data_AF-A0A7X0LBT3-F1
#
_entry.id   AF-A0A7X0LBT3-F1
#
_cell.length_a   1.000
_cell.length_b   1.000
_cell.length_c   1.000
_cell.angle_alpha   90.00
_cell.angle_beta   90.00
_cell.angle_gamma   90.00
#
_symmetry.space_group_name_H-M   'P 1'
#
loop_
_entity.id
_entity.type
_entity.pdbx_description
1 polymer ?
#
loop_
_entity_poly.entity_id
_entity_poly.type
_entity_poly.pdbx_seq_one_letter_code
_entity_poly.pdbx_strand_id
1 'polypeptide(L)'
;MARITASKERFATSEYTAKGFVTSLAVLGLVCTAAWFGYAQIFTKGLERLPPKVCDGAVDRQVVIRTLPRTRTAEEGASQRYEREDLMFSCHVRTSAGSILSGMARVEDASVQQWLNHYGTSTDGDAVRVSIGGVEASAELDSSSGSSSIYIPCVPRGVRAEEANESYAIIAEAGVIGNGRFSGAKLRQAVTDFTYQLTKHTYALAECRNPRTLPEELPRYEDHA
;
A
#
# COMPACT_ATOMS: atom_id res chain seq x y z
N MET A 1 86.56 -18.68 35.85
CA MET A 1 85.40 -19.57 35.80
C MET A 1 84.15 -18.72 35.58
N ALA A 2 83.67 -18.64 34.33
CA ALA A 2 82.50 -17.85 33.95
C ALA A 2 81.41 -18.80 33.44
N ARG A 3 80.21 -18.75 34.02
CA ARG A 3 79.01 -19.37 33.46
C ARG A 3 78.14 -18.25 32.87
N ILE A 4 78.08 -18.21 31.55
CA ILE A 4 77.13 -17.38 30.81
C ILE A 4 75.87 -18.23 30.64
N THR A 5 74.79 -17.88 31.34
CA THR A 5 73.46 -18.45 31.17
C THR A 5 72.82 -17.82 29.92
N ALA A 6 72.72 -18.61 28.85
CA ALA A 6 72.00 -18.20 27.65
C ALA A 6 70.48 -18.31 27.89
N SER A 7 69.81 -17.15 27.90
CA SER A 7 68.35 -17.03 27.82
C SER A 7 67.90 -17.42 26.41
N LYS A 8 67.12 -18.49 26.29
CA LYS A 8 66.55 -18.96 25.03
C LYS A 8 65.16 -18.35 24.86
N GLU A 9 65.07 -17.21 24.17
CA GLU A 9 63.80 -16.66 23.69
C GLU A 9 63.17 -17.65 22.70
N ARG A 10 62.01 -18.21 23.06
CA ARG A 10 61.19 -18.97 22.14
C ARG A 10 60.25 -18.00 21.42
N PHE A 11 60.63 -17.56 20.23
CA PHE A 11 59.65 -17.08 19.26
C PHE A 11 58.83 -18.29 18.81
N ALA A 12 57.60 -18.40 19.30
CA ALA A 12 56.62 -19.34 18.80
C ALA A 12 56.14 -18.86 17.41
N THR A 13 56.82 -19.28 16.36
CA THR A 13 56.27 -19.23 15.01
C THR A 13 55.14 -20.24 14.93
N SER A 14 53.91 -19.74 15.03
CA SER A 14 52.70 -20.52 14.78
C SER A 14 52.71 -21.00 13.33
N GLU A 15 52.98 -22.29 13.12
CA GLU A 15 52.74 -22.94 11.83
C GLU A 15 51.23 -22.98 11.59
N TYR A 16 50.68 -21.89 11.06
CA TYR A 16 49.35 -21.91 10.46
C TYR A 16 49.41 -22.82 9.24
N THR A 17 49.00 -24.07 9.42
CA THR A 17 48.89 -25.04 8.33
C THR A 17 47.94 -24.46 7.28
N ALA A 18 48.37 -24.42 6.01
CA ALA A 18 47.59 -23.86 4.90
C ALA A 18 46.14 -24.38 4.84
N LYS A 19 45.91 -25.60 5.32
CA LYS A 19 44.57 -26.19 5.51
C LYS A 19 43.69 -25.42 6.49
N GLY A 20 44.22 -24.97 7.62
CA GLY A 20 43.50 -24.15 8.61
C GLY A 20 43.18 -22.74 8.11
N PHE A 21 44.03 -22.17 7.26
CA PHE A 21 43.76 -20.90 6.59
C PHE A 21 42.62 -21.02 5.56
N VAL A 22 42.65 -22.09 4.75
CA VAL A 22 41.60 -22.35 3.74
C VAL A 22 40.25 -22.63 4.39
N THR A 23 40.20 -23.41 5.48
CA THR A 23 38.94 -23.66 6.20
C THR A 23 38.40 -22.40 6.87
N SER A 24 39.26 -21.54 7.44
CA SER A 24 38.85 -20.25 8.00
C SER A 24 38.24 -19.33 6.94
N LEU A 25 38.86 -19.25 5.76
CA LEU A 25 38.32 -18.49 4.62
C LEU A 25 36.97 -19.02 4.14
N ALA A 26 36.81 -20.34 4.06
CA ALA A 26 35.55 -20.96 3.65
C ALA A 26 34.42 -20.66 4.65
N VAL A 27 34.70 -20.75 5.96
CA VAL A 27 33.72 -20.41 7.01
C VAL A 27 33.39 -18.93 6.97
N LEU A 28 34.39 -18.04 6.85
CA LEU A 28 34.15 -16.60 6.73
C LEU A 28 33.30 -16.27 5.51
N GLY A 29 33.57 -16.91 4.36
CA GLY A 29 32.76 -16.76 3.14
C GLY A 29 31.30 -17.18 3.34
N LEU A 30 31.05 -18.30 4.02
CA LEU A 30 29.69 -18.74 4.37
C LEU A 30 28.99 -17.76 5.32
N VAL A 31 29.70 -17.23 6.32
CA VAL A 31 29.13 -16.25 7.25
C VAL A 31 28.81 -14.93 6.53
N CYS A 32 29.72 -14.43 5.69
CA CYS A 32 29.50 -13.20 4.93
C CYS A 32 28.33 -13.31 3.95
N THR A 33 28.21 -14.45 3.26
CA THR A 33 27.08 -14.69 2.35
C THR A 33 25.77 -14.80 3.13
N ALA A 34 25.71 -15.55 4.22
CA ALA A 34 24.53 -15.64 5.07
C ALA A 34 24.12 -14.29 5.66
N ALA A 35 25.09 -13.50 6.14
CA ALA A 35 24.86 -12.15 6.66
C ALA A 35 24.32 -11.21 5.58
N TRP A 36 24.86 -11.28 4.35
CA TRP A 36 24.34 -10.49 3.24
C TRP A 36 22.93 -10.93 2.86
N PHE A 37 22.67 -12.23 2.67
CA PHE A 37 21.31 -12.69 2.37
C PHE A 37 20.30 -12.31 3.46
N GLY A 38 20.68 -12.43 4.74
CA GLY A 38 19.86 -11.97 5.87
C GLY A 38 19.60 -10.47 5.81
N TYR A 39 20.64 -9.66 5.60
CA TYR A 39 20.51 -8.21 5.49
C TYR A 39 19.63 -7.79 4.30
N ALA A 40 19.80 -8.42 3.13
CA ALA A 40 18.98 -8.17 1.95
C ALA A 40 17.50 -8.48 2.23
N GLN A 41 17.22 -9.64 2.80
CA GLN A 41 15.84 -10.10 3.02
C GLN A 41 15.11 -9.28 4.09
N ILE A 42 15.82 -8.75 5.07
CA ILE A 42 15.21 -8.00 6.17
C ILE A 42 15.14 -6.50 5.86
N PHE A 43 16.18 -5.91 5.25
CA PHE A 43 16.32 -4.45 5.16
C PHE A 43 16.11 -3.86 3.76
N THR A 44 15.86 -4.68 2.73
CA THR A 44 15.68 -4.18 1.35
C THR A 44 14.31 -4.44 0.73
N LYS A 45 13.32 -4.85 1.53
CA LYS A 45 11.93 -5.08 1.09
C LYS A 45 11.13 -3.78 0.94
N GLY A 46 11.68 -2.77 0.27
CA GLY A 46 10.97 -1.51 0.00
C GLY A 46 9.75 -1.70 -0.90
N LEU A 47 9.05 -0.60 -1.22
CA LEU A 47 7.83 -0.64 -2.04
C LEU A 47 7.99 -1.39 -3.37
N GLU A 48 9.17 -1.30 -4.01
CA GLU A 48 9.49 -1.96 -5.29
C GLU A 48 9.56 -3.49 -5.19
N ARG A 49 9.69 -4.04 -3.98
CA ARG A 49 9.77 -5.49 -3.72
C ARG A 49 8.43 -6.10 -3.32
N LEU A 50 7.38 -5.28 -3.13
CA LEU A 50 6.03 -5.79 -2.95
C LEU A 50 5.60 -6.61 -4.18
N PRO A 51 4.62 -7.52 -4.05
CA PRO A 51 4.05 -8.21 -5.20
C PRO A 51 3.54 -7.21 -6.26
N PRO A 52 3.51 -7.56 -7.56
CA PRO A 52 3.04 -6.64 -8.61
C PRO A 52 1.64 -6.08 -8.36
N LYS A 53 0.77 -6.89 -7.74
CA LYS A 53 -0.52 -6.49 -7.18
C LYS A 53 -0.51 -6.74 -5.67
N VAL A 54 -0.74 -5.70 -4.87
CA VAL A 54 -0.82 -5.76 -3.41
C VAL A 54 -2.28 -5.92 -2.96
N CYS A 55 -2.48 -6.16 -1.67
CA CYS A 55 -3.80 -6.29 -1.05
C CYS A 55 -4.64 -7.35 -1.75
N ASP A 56 -4.18 -8.60 -1.70
CA ASP A 56 -4.84 -9.76 -2.32
C ASP A 56 -5.19 -9.58 -3.80
N GLY A 57 -4.36 -8.80 -4.53
CA GLY A 57 -4.55 -8.58 -5.95
C GLY A 57 -5.35 -7.32 -6.30
N ALA A 58 -5.85 -6.57 -5.31
CA ALA A 58 -6.74 -5.43 -5.52
C ALA A 58 -6.05 -4.23 -6.18
N VAL A 59 -4.79 -3.95 -5.81
CA VAL A 59 -4.12 -2.70 -6.16
C VAL A 59 -2.76 -2.95 -6.82
N ASP A 60 -2.46 -2.24 -7.91
CA ASP A 60 -1.16 -2.22 -8.54
C ASP A 60 -0.09 -1.61 -7.64
N ARG A 61 1.04 -2.31 -7.51
CA ARG A 61 2.21 -1.83 -6.77
C ARG A 61 2.67 -0.45 -7.22
N GLN A 62 2.55 -0.15 -8.51
CA GLN A 62 2.94 1.15 -9.07
C GLN A 62 2.11 2.31 -8.50
N VAL A 63 0.82 2.09 -8.22
CA VAL A 63 -0.01 3.10 -7.55
C VAL A 63 0.55 3.38 -6.16
N VAL A 64 0.83 2.33 -5.39
CA VAL A 64 1.42 2.44 -4.04
C VAL A 64 2.77 3.16 -4.06
N ILE A 65 3.65 2.83 -5.01
CA ILE A 65 4.96 3.47 -5.18
C ILE A 65 4.81 4.96 -5.50
N ARG A 66 3.79 5.37 -6.26
CA ARG A 66 3.52 6.77 -6.56
C ARG A 66 2.96 7.52 -5.36
N THR A 67 2.24 6.84 -4.47
CA THR A 67 1.57 7.44 -3.32
C THR A 67 2.48 7.56 -2.09
N LEU A 68 3.23 6.50 -1.76
CA LEU A 68 4.04 6.43 -0.55
C LEU A 68 5.50 6.83 -0.78
N PRO A 69 6.16 7.45 0.22
CA PRO A 69 7.55 7.85 0.13
C PRO A 69 8.47 6.61 0.01
N ARG A 70 9.65 6.81 -0.57
CA ARG A 70 10.67 5.76 -0.64
C ARG A 70 11.03 5.30 0.77
N THR A 71 11.11 4.00 0.96
CA THR A 71 11.34 3.37 2.27
C THR A 71 12.22 2.13 2.09
N ARG A 72 12.93 1.75 3.16
CA ARG A 72 13.77 0.54 3.21
C ARG A 72 12.93 -0.72 3.23
N THR A 73 11.84 -0.71 4.00
CA THR A 73 10.87 -1.80 4.05
C THR A 73 9.44 -1.28 3.94
N ALA A 74 8.58 -2.10 3.36
CA ALA A 74 7.14 -1.91 3.29
C ALA A 74 6.43 -3.25 3.46
N GLU A 75 5.26 -3.20 4.08
CA GLU A 75 4.38 -4.34 4.32
C GLU A 75 2.98 -3.97 3.82
N GLU A 76 2.27 -4.95 3.30
CA GLU A 76 0.90 -4.80 2.83
C GLU A 76 -0.01 -5.79 3.56
N GLY A 77 -1.28 -5.45 3.68
CA GLY A 77 -2.28 -6.38 4.15
C GLY A 77 -3.67 -5.99 3.66
N ALA A 78 -4.48 -7.02 3.43
CA ALA A 78 -5.88 -6.87 3.13
C ALA A 78 -6.74 -7.62 4.14
N SER A 79 -7.98 -7.17 4.30
CA SER A 79 -9.00 -7.96 4.96
C SER A 79 -10.34 -7.79 4.28
N GLN A 80 -11.08 -8.89 4.18
CA GLN A 80 -12.42 -8.93 3.64
C GLN A 80 -13.39 -9.40 4.71
N ARG A 81 -14.55 -8.76 4.82
CA ARG A 81 -15.72 -9.26 5.54
C ARG A 81 -16.86 -9.43 4.54
N TYR A 82 -17.58 -10.53 4.68
CA TYR A 82 -18.69 -10.89 3.82
C TYR A 82 -19.83 -11.43 4.68
N GLU A 83 -20.68 -10.54 5.19
CA GLU A 83 -21.86 -10.93 5.97
C GLU A 83 -23.13 -10.45 5.24
N ARG A 84 -23.66 -11.29 4.34
CA ARG A 84 -24.86 -11.06 3.50
C ARG A 84 -24.84 -9.73 2.71
N GLU A 85 -25.11 -8.63 3.41
CA GLU A 85 -25.33 -7.28 2.92
C GLU A 85 -24.16 -6.35 3.27
N ASP A 86 -23.30 -6.74 4.21
CA ASP A 86 -22.13 -5.98 4.67
C ASP A 86 -20.83 -6.53 4.04
N LEU A 87 -20.75 -6.43 2.70
CA LEU A 87 -19.48 -6.64 2.01
C LEU A 87 -18.58 -5.45 2.31
N MET A 88 -17.42 -5.73 2.89
CA MET A 88 -16.37 -4.75 3.16
C MET A 88 -15.02 -5.34 2.79
N PHE A 89 -14.22 -4.58 2.05
CA PHE A 89 -12.84 -4.91 1.74
C PHE A 89 -11.95 -3.75 2.19
N SER A 90 -10.84 -4.06 2.84
CA SER A 90 -9.86 -3.09 3.31
C SER A 90 -8.47 -3.48 2.86
N CYS A 91 -7.65 -2.47 2.60
CA CYS A 91 -6.29 -2.60 2.13
C CYS A 91 -5.43 -1.57 2.85
N HIS A 92 -4.25 -1.96 3.30
CA HIS A 92 -3.26 -1.03 3.81
C HIS A 92 -1.86 -1.40 3.36
N VAL A 93 -1.02 -0.39 3.20
CA VAL A 93 0.42 -0.52 3.00
C VAL A 93 1.13 0.38 3.99
N ARG A 94 2.02 -0.21 4.79
CA ARG A 94 2.79 0.48 5.82
C ARG A 94 4.27 0.52 5.44
N THR A 95 4.90 1.66 5.64
CA THR A 95 6.34 1.85 5.44
C THR A 95 7.09 1.86 6.77
N SER A 96 8.37 1.46 6.76
CA SER A 96 9.25 1.61 7.94
C SER A 96 9.45 3.07 8.41
N ALA A 97 9.21 4.04 7.53
CA ALA A 97 9.30 5.46 7.85
C ALA A 97 8.05 6.01 8.56
N GLY A 98 7.04 5.18 8.80
CA GLY A 98 5.82 5.55 9.53
C GLY A 98 4.65 6.02 8.66
N SER A 99 4.83 6.18 7.34
CA SER A 99 3.71 6.47 6.43
C SER A 99 2.87 5.22 6.18
N ILE A 100 1.55 5.39 6.16
CA ILE A 100 0.55 4.35 5.90
C ILE A 100 -0.39 4.84 4.80
N LEU A 101 -0.54 4.07 3.73
CA LEU A 101 -1.62 4.23 2.76
C LEU A 101 -2.69 3.21 3.14
N SER A 102 -3.91 3.66 3.41
CA SER A 102 -5.00 2.77 3.82
C SER A 102 -6.27 3.16 3.11
N GLY A 103 -7.09 2.17 2.79
CA GLY A 103 -8.43 2.40 2.29
C GLY A 103 -9.37 1.24 2.58
N MET A 104 -10.65 1.53 2.47
CA MET A 104 -11.75 0.63 2.70
C MET A 104 -12.81 0.88 1.64
N ALA A 105 -13.44 -0.17 1.16
CA ALA A 105 -14.55 -0.12 0.22
C ALA A 105 -15.64 -1.07 0.72
N ARG A 106 -16.87 -0.56 0.83
CA ARG A 106 -18.00 -1.32 1.36
C ARG A 106 -19.29 -1.02 0.60
N VAL A 107 -20.23 -1.93 0.69
CA VAL A 107 -21.60 -1.70 0.21
C VAL A 107 -22.34 -0.86 1.24
N GLU A 108 -22.97 0.22 0.80
CA GLU A 108 -23.80 1.09 1.62
C GLU A 108 -25.14 1.36 0.95
N ASP A 109 -26.17 1.58 1.77
CA ASP A 109 -27.44 2.19 1.35
C ASP A 109 -27.26 3.71 1.33
N ALA A 110 -26.82 4.22 0.18
CA ALA A 110 -26.54 5.63 0.01
C ALA A 110 -26.83 6.08 -1.43
N SER A 111 -27.62 7.15 -1.58
CA SER A 111 -27.76 7.82 -2.87
C SER A 111 -26.51 8.63 -3.21
N VAL A 112 -26.29 8.88 -4.50
CA VAL A 112 -25.22 9.77 -4.96
C VAL A 112 -25.28 11.14 -4.28
N GLN A 113 -26.49 11.64 -3.98
CA GLN A 113 -26.66 12.93 -3.32
C GLN A 113 -26.20 12.89 -1.86
N GLN A 114 -26.46 11.80 -1.13
CA GLN A 114 -25.94 11.63 0.23
C GLN A 114 -24.41 11.54 0.23
N TRP A 115 -23.84 10.77 -0.71
CA TRP A 115 -22.39 10.71 -0.90
C TRP A 115 -21.80 12.09 -1.24
N LEU A 116 -22.44 12.86 -2.15
CA LEU A 116 -22.03 14.22 -2.50
C LEU A 116 -22.12 15.18 -1.31
N ASN A 117 -23.15 15.06 -0.48
CA ASN A 117 -23.27 15.90 0.71
C ASN A 117 -22.16 15.58 1.73
N HIS A 118 -21.70 14.33 1.79
CA HIS A 118 -20.66 13.92 2.73
C HIS A 118 -19.24 14.19 2.22
N TYR A 119 -18.94 13.86 0.96
CA TYR A 119 -17.58 13.93 0.40
C TYR A 119 -17.43 14.91 -0.78
N GLY A 120 -18.54 15.40 -1.33
CA GLY A 120 -18.56 16.29 -2.50
C GLY A 120 -18.66 17.78 -2.15
N THR A 121 -19.03 18.11 -0.92
CA THR A 121 -19.15 19.48 -0.41
C THR A 121 -18.52 19.57 0.98
N SER A 122 -17.22 19.86 1.05
CA SER A 122 -16.66 20.42 2.28
C SER A 122 -17.30 21.80 2.48
N THR A 123 -17.81 22.08 3.68
CA THR A 123 -18.29 23.42 4.10
C THR A 123 -17.24 24.52 3.96
N ASP A 124 -15.97 24.14 3.82
CA ASP A 124 -14.81 25.03 3.58
C ASP A 124 -14.33 25.05 2.11
N GLY A 125 -15.07 24.44 1.17
CA GLY A 125 -14.90 24.69 -0.28
C GLY A 125 -13.86 23.84 -1.02
N ASP A 126 -13.21 22.88 -0.35
CA ASP A 126 -11.94 22.36 -0.82
C ASP A 126 -11.96 20.88 -1.29
N ALA A 127 -12.92 20.48 -2.12
CA ALA A 127 -12.95 19.14 -2.74
C ALA A 127 -13.01 19.21 -4.27
N VAL A 128 -12.09 18.51 -4.95
CA VAL A 128 -12.11 18.33 -6.41
C VAL A 128 -12.86 17.06 -6.78
N ARG A 129 -13.59 17.10 -7.89
CA ARG A 129 -14.48 16.02 -8.32
C ARG A 129 -14.27 15.67 -9.78
N VAL A 130 -14.42 14.38 -10.06
CA VAL A 130 -14.48 13.85 -11.43
C VAL A 130 -15.59 12.79 -11.51
N SER A 131 -16.23 12.70 -12.66
CA SER A 131 -17.29 11.73 -12.92
C SER A 131 -17.11 11.13 -14.31
N ILE A 132 -17.27 9.82 -14.42
CA ILE A 132 -17.28 9.11 -15.70
C ILE A 132 -18.08 7.81 -15.60
N GLY A 133 -18.99 7.55 -16.55
CA GLY A 133 -19.72 6.28 -16.61
C GLY A 133 -20.57 5.96 -15.36
N GLY A 134 -21.00 6.98 -14.62
CA GLY A 134 -21.70 6.83 -13.35
C GLY A 134 -20.82 6.34 -12.19
N VAL A 135 -19.50 6.51 -12.30
CA VAL A 135 -18.56 6.49 -11.19
C VAL A 135 -18.30 7.93 -10.78
N GLU A 136 -18.47 8.23 -9.50
CA GLU A 136 -18.12 9.53 -8.93
C GLU A 136 -16.87 9.38 -8.08
N ALA A 137 -15.97 10.37 -8.13
CA ALA A 137 -14.80 10.42 -7.28
C ALA A 137 -14.56 11.84 -6.75
N SER A 138 -14.17 11.94 -5.49
CA SER A 138 -13.77 13.19 -4.84
C SER A 138 -12.42 13.03 -4.14
N ALA A 139 -11.71 14.14 -4.00
CA ALA A 139 -10.49 14.24 -3.20
C ALA A 139 -10.43 15.60 -2.49
N GLU A 140 -10.00 15.60 -1.22
CA GLU A 140 -9.88 16.82 -0.41
C GLU A 140 -8.58 17.60 -0.76
N LEU A 141 -8.66 18.93 -0.79
CA LEU A 141 -7.58 19.83 -1.21
C LEU A 141 -6.60 20.18 -0.08
N ASP A 142 -7.07 20.32 1.16
CA ASP A 142 -6.31 20.90 2.29
C ASP A 142 -5.75 19.87 3.29
N SER A 143 -6.00 18.59 3.09
CA SER A 143 -5.43 17.56 3.94
C SER A 143 -3.96 17.31 3.55
N SER A 144 -3.04 17.74 4.42
CA SER A 144 -1.61 17.36 4.35
C SER A 144 -1.41 15.83 4.21
N SER A 145 -2.42 15.07 4.66
CA SER A 145 -2.70 13.67 4.42
C SER A 145 -3.76 13.50 3.33
N GLY A 146 -3.38 13.39 2.06
CA GLY A 146 -4.36 13.29 0.96
C GLY A 146 -5.40 12.18 1.19
N SER A 147 -6.67 12.51 0.99
CA SER A 147 -7.84 11.63 1.13
C SER A 147 -8.67 11.62 -0.16
N SER A 148 -9.36 10.51 -0.43
CA SER A 148 -10.26 10.39 -1.58
C SER A 148 -11.40 9.43 -1.30
N SER A 149 -12.57 9.76 -1.83
CA SER A 149 -13.77 8.93 -1.80
C SER A 149 -14.27 8.62 -3.21
N ILE A 150 -14.84 7.44 -3.41
CA ILE A 150 -15.41 6.98 -4.68
C ILE A 150 -16.77 6.35 -4.44
N TYR A 151 -17.69 6.59 -5.36
CA TYR A 151 -19.03 6.04 -5.38
C TYR A 151 -19.31 5.30 -6.69
N ILE A 152 -19.80 4.06 -6.60
CA ILE A 152 -20.25 3.26 -7.74
C ILE A 152 -21.60 2.61 -7.40
N PRO A 153 -22.68 2.88 -8.15
CA PRO A 153 -23.95 2.20 -7.96
C PRO A 153 -23.82 0.67 -8.09
N CYS A 154 -24.30 -0.06 -7.10
CA CYS A 154 -24.23 -1.52 -7.07
C CYS A 154 -25.31 -2.07 -6.13
N VAL A 155 -26.22 -2.87 -6.67
CA VAL A 155 -27.12 -3.71 -5.87
C VAL A 155 -26.53 -5.12 -5.83
N PRO A 156 -26.01 -5.60 -4.69
CA PRO A 156 -25.47 -6.96 -4.61
C PRO A 156 -26.53 -8.03 -4.90
N ARG A 157 -26.12 -9.20 -5.40
CA ARG A 157 -27.05 -10.30 -5.72
C ARG A 157 -27.90 -10.76 -4.53
N GLY A 158 -27.33 -10.73 -3.32
CA GLY A 158 -28.00 -11.17 -2.09
C GLY A 158 -29.03 -10.20 -1.51
N VAL A 159 -29.12 -8.96 -2.01
CA VAL A 159 -29.89 -7.86 -1.39
C VAL A 159 -30.94 -7.34 -2.35
N ARG A 160 -32.18 -7.13 -1.88
CA ARG A 160 -33.24 -6.59 -2.75
C ARG A 160 -33.09 -5.09 -2.88
N ALA A 161 -33.19 -4.56 -4.10
CA ALA A 161 -33.09 -3.12 -4.33
C ALA A 161 -34.15 -2.33 -3.53
N GLU A 162 -35.31 -2.95 -3.28
CA GLU A 162 -36.42 -2.34 -2.54
C GLU A 162 -36.18 -2.26 -1.01
N GLU A 163 -35.15 -2.92 -0.48
CA GLU A 163 -34.80 -2.88 0.95
C GLU A 163 -33.92 -1.65 1.30
N ALA A 164 -33.34 -0.99 0.30
CA ALA A 164 -32.64 0.27 0.47
C ALA A 164 -33.63 1.41 0.79
N ASN A 165 -33.28 2.25 1.76
CA ASN A 165 -33.95 3.53 1.98
C ASN A 165 -33.69 4.49 0.82
N GLU A 166 -32.54 4.35 0.16
CA GLU A 166 -32.08 5.22 -0.93
C GLU A 166 -31.71 4.39 -2.15
N SER A 167 -30.49 3.87 -2.18
CA SER A 167 -29.96 3.03 -3.25
C SER A 167 -28.67 2.37 -2.80
N TYR A 168 -28.46 1.11 -3.13
CA TYR A 168 -27.17 0.47 -2.84
C TYR A 168 -26.06 0.96 -3.77
N ALA A 169 -24.92 1.23 -3.16
CA ALA A 169 -23.68 1.59 -3.85
C ALA A 169 -22.48 0.99 -3.13
N ILE A 170 -21.37 0.90 -3.85
CA ILE A 170 -20.06 0.70 -3.23
C ILE A 170 -19.47 2.08 -3.01
N ILE A 171 -19.19 2.39 -1.75
CA ILE A 171 -18.47 3.57 -1.33
C ILE A 171 -17.10 3.13 -0.86
N ALA A 172 -16.07 3.80 -1.38
CA ALA A 172 -14.70 3.56 -0.97
C ALA A 172 -14.05 4.85 -0.50
N GLU A 173 -13.24 4.74 0.53
CA GLU A 173 -12.43 5.81 1.07
C GLU A 173 -10.99 5.34 1.18
N ALA A 174 -10.05 6.23 0.88
CA ALA A 174 -8.66 5.98 1.21
C ALA A 174 -7.94 7.27 1.56
N GLY A 175 -6.80 7.13 2.24
CA GLY A 175 -5.93 8.23 2.55
C GLY A 175 -4.54 7.80 2.97
N VAL A 176 -3.66 8.79 3.10
CA VAL A 176 -2.30 8.62 3.59
C VAL A 176 -2.17 9.18 5.00
N ILE A 177 -1.87 8.34 5.98
CA ILE A 177 -1.43 8.80 7.29
C ILE A 177 0.09 8.99 7.27
N GLY A 178 0.57 10.18 7.67
CA GLY A 178 1.98 10.56 7.59
C GLY A 178 2.32 11.21 6.25
N ASN A 179 3.56 11.05 5.79
CA ASN A 179 4.02 11.70 4.57
C ASN A 179 3.61 10.91 3.32
N GLY A 180 3.05 11.60 2.32
CA GLY A 180 2.97 11.11 0.95
C GLY A 180 4.30 11.27 0.20
N ARG A 181 4.43 10.62 -0.97
CA ARG A 181 5.57 10.84 -1.87
C ARG A 181 5.58 12.24 -2.48
N PHE A 182 4.37 12.73 -2.77
CA PHE A 182 4.10 14.05 -3.30
C PHE A 182 3.10 14.75 -2.39
N SER A 183 2.78 16.00 -2.70
CA SER A 183 1.71 16.79 -2.08
C SER A 183 0.76 17.34 -3.15
N GLY A 184 -0.33 17.99 -2.71
CA GLY A 184 -1.28 18.66 -3.58
C GLY A 184 -1.95 17.71 -4.59
N ALA A 185 -2.17 18.20 -5.82
CA ALA A 185 -2.90 17.49 -6.87
C ALA A 185 -2.32 16.11 -7.20
N LYS A 186 -0.99 15.98 -7.20
CA LYS A 186 -0.30 14.70 -7.45
C LYS A 186 -0.60 13.67 -6.37
N LEU A 187 -0.63 14.08 -5.10
CA LEU A 187 -0.99 13.18 -4.00
C LEU A 187 -2.46 12.80 -4.09
N ARG A 188 -3.36 13.78 -4.27
CA ARG A 188 -4.80 13.55 -4.43
C ARG A 188 -5.07 12.52 -5.51
N GLN A 189 -4.50 12.73 -6.69
CA GLN A 189 -4.67 11.82 -7.80
C GLN A 189 -4.13 10.41 -7.50
N ALA A 190 -2.97 10.29 -6.87
CA ALA A 190 -2.40 8.98 -6.55
C ALA A 190 -3.22 8.22 -5.49
N VAL A 191 -3.81 8.95 -4.53
CA VAL A 191 -4.76 8.38 -3.56
C VAL A 191 -6.07 7.99 -4.24
N THR A 192 -6.62 8.82 -5.12
CA THR A 192 -7.83 8.47 -5.90
C THR A 192 -7.61 7.27 -6.81
N ASP A 193 -6.45 7.15 -7.47
CA ASP A 193 -6.10 5.96 -8.26
C ASP A 193 -6.11 4.70 -7.37
N PHE A 194 -5.59 4.80 -6.15
CA PHE A 194 -5.61 3.72 -5.15
C PHE A 194 -7.05 3.38 -4.73
N THR A 195 -7.84 4.39 -4.34
CA THR A 195 -9.26 4.22 -3.98
C THR A 195 -10.01 3.58 -5.14
N TYR A 196 -9.72 3.96 -6.39
CA TYR A 196 -10.44 3.44 -7.55
C TYR A 196 -10.15 1.98 -7.81
N GLN A 197 -8.89 1.57 -7.73
CA GLN A 197 -8.54 0.15 -7.86
C GLN A 197 -9.14 -0.68 -6.73
N LEU A 198 -9.14 -0.17 -5.50
CA LEU A 198 -9.82 -0.79 -4.37
C LEU A 198 -11.32 -0.96 -4.64
N THR A 199 -11.98 0.10 -5.13
CA THR A 199 -13.41 0.09 -5.45
C THR A 199 -13.73 -0.91 -6.57
N LYS A 200 -12.92 -0.96 -7.63
CA LYS A 200 -13.07 -1.93 -8.73
C LYS A 200 -12.98 -3.36 -8.23
N HIS A 201 -12.03 -3.63 -7.31
CA HIS A 201 -11.90 -4.95 -6.71
C HIS A 201 -13.15 -5.31 -5.90
N THR A 202 -13.61 -4.43 -5.02
CA THR A 202 -14.84 -4.65 -4.24
C THR A 202 -16.08 -4.78 -5.13
N TYR A 203 -16.16 -4.03 -6.23
CA TYR A 203 -17.23 -4.15 -7.22
C TYR A 203 -17.29 -5.54 -7.86
N ALA A 204 -16.13 -6.12 -8.16
CA ALA A 204 -16.07 -7.50 -8.64
C ALA A 204 -16.53 -8.49 -7.56
N LEU A 205 -16.12 -8.29 -6.30
CA LEU A 205 -16.54 -9.13 -5.16
C LEU A 205 -18.04 -9.04 -4.85
N ALA A 206 -18.67 -7.89 -5.09
CA ALA A 206 -20.08 -7.65 -4.80
C ALA A 206 -21.05 -8.38 -5.75
N GLU A 207 -20.55 -8.83 -6.91
CA GLU A 207 -21.34 -9.46 -7.98
C GLU A 207 -22.67 -8.72 -8.25
N CYS A 208 -22.60 -7.41 -8.47
CA CYS A 208 -23.80 -6.57 -8.60
C CYS A 208 -24.79 -7.14 -9.64
N ARG A 209 -26.10 -7.11 -9.35
CA ARG A 209 -27.16 -7.69 -10.21
C ARG A 209 -27.14 -7.17 -11.65
N ASN A 210 -26.90 -5.87 -11.80
CA ASN A 210 -26.77 -5.18 -13.09
C ASN A 210 -25.31 -4.72 -13.24
N PRO A 211 -24.39 -5.64 -13.61
CA PRO A 211 -22.99 -5.31 -13.72
C PRO A 211 -22.80 -4.28 -14.85
N ARG A 212 -22.02 -3.24 -14.57
CA ARG A 212 -21.62 -2.24 -15.57
C ARG A 212 -20.15 -2.42 -15.92
N THR A 213 -19.80 -2.02 -17.14
CA THR A 213 -18.38 -1.89 -17.51
C THR A 213 -17.84 -0.63 -16.84
N LEU A 214 -16.90 -0.81 -15.92
CA LEU A 214 -16.20 0.31 -15.29
C LEU A 214 -15.11 0.83 -16.24
N PRO A 215 -14.85 2.15 -16.26
CA PRO A 215 -13.76 2.70 -17.04
C PRO A 215 -12.40 2.13 -16.58
N GLU A 216 -11.42 2.11 -17.48
CA GLU A 216 -10.09 1.61 -17.11
C GLU A 216 -9.43 2.53 -16.07
N GLU A 217 -9.54 3.84 -16.30
CA GLU A 217 -8.99 4.93 -15.50
C GLU A 217 -10.03 6.05 -15.29
N LEU A 218 -9.88 6.81 -14.22
CA LEU A 218 -10.66 8.02 -13.97
C LEU A 218 -10.04 9.24 -14.65
N PRO A 219 -10.83 10.28 -14.97
CA PRO A 219 -10.30 11.58 -15.36
C PRO A 219 -9.31 12.09 -14.31
N ARG A 220 -8.25 12.75 -14.77
CA ARG A 220 -7.22 13.29 -13.88
C ARG A 220 -7.69 14.62 -13.31
N TYR A 221 -7.38 14.89 -12.05
CA TYR A 221 -7.48 16.24 -11.51
C TYR A 221 -6.47 17.14 -12.21
N GLU A 222 -6.95 18.25 -12.76
CA GLU A 222 -6.06 19.25 -13.34
C GLU A 222 -5.26 19.95 -12.23
N ASP A 223 -4.01 20.30 -12.53
CA ASP A 223 -3.25 21.21 -11.69
C ASP A 223 -3.90 22.59 -11.85
N HIS A 224 -4.85 22.96 -10.97
CA HIS A 224 -5.23 24.35 -10.85
C HIS A 224 -4.03 25.11 -10.28
N ALA A 225 -3.37 25.87 -11.16
CA ALA A 225 -2.26 26.76 -10.85
C ALA A 225 -2.72 27.98 -10.06
#